data_AF-A0A497FG81-F1
#
_entry.id   AF-A0A497FG81-F1
#
_cell.length_a   1.000
_cell.length_b   1.000
_cell.length_c   1.000
_cell.angle_alpha   90.00
_cell.angle_beta   90.00
_cell.angle_gamma   90.00
#
_symmetry.space_group_name_H-M   'P 1'
#
loop_
_entity.id
_entity.type
_entity.pdbx_description
1 polymer ?
#
loop_
_entity_poly.entity_id
_entity_poly.type
_entity_poly.pdbx_seq_one_letter_code
_entity_poly.pdbx_strand_id
1 'polypeptide(L)'
;MIIWGFLLSVFIALMGVIAYIVTPRIKPNPWFGFRVGYTLVDREVWVKGNKFISKLFIIDGLVFAILSFLLPEESLLSFLILFEISVIACTIAAILYVDNLAEKVTGRKPSEESSKITPIRLDPRTIKYPIVLSIFYLVLLSTVLYTVNLLPDTIAVHFNIWGVPDRYDSRLEFAKLFVTVFSLDYAFYMVFYFLAKYKPLIFYRPKLGFSTTEFIKLLSLIFGLIIIIMGVIYAIVFTYNFYGYHIIPVYCIFFLIIGTIIIIPIFIDKMRKRCEYG
;
A
#
# COMPACT_ATOMS: atom_id res chain seq x y z
N MET A 1 -11.89 -15.87 -11.88
CA MET A 1 -11.12 -14.76 -11.23
C MET A 1 -12.00 -13.67 -10.63
N ILE A 2 -13.25 -13.55 -11.08
CA ILE A 2 -14.29 -12.64 -10.57
C ILE A 2 -14.48 -12.72 -9.05
N ILE A 3 -14.47 -13.93 -8.46
CA ILE A 3 -14.63 -14.14 -7.02
C ILE A 3 -13.57 -13.38 -6.22
N TRP A 4 -12.32 -13.32 -6.67
CA TRP A 4 -11.25 -12.63 -5.95
C TRP A 4 -11.41 -11.11 -6.00
N GLY A 5 -11.80 -10.58 -7.17
CA GLY A 5 -12.16 -9.16 -7.30
C GLY A 5 -13.32 -8.79 -6.38
N PHE A 6 -14.39 -9.60 -6.40
CA PHE A 6 -15.53 -9.42 -5.51
C PHE A 6 -15.14 -9.44 -4.03
N LEU A 7 -14.41 -10.47 -3.59
CA LEU A 7 -13.99 -10.61 -2.19
C LEU A 7 -13.12 -9.43 -1.74
N LEU A 8 -12.21 -8.96 -2.60
CA LEU A 8 -11.39 -7.78 -2.32
C LEU A 8 -12.25 -6.52 -2.17
N SER A 9 -13.19 -6.29 -3.10
CA SER A 9 -14.07 -5.12 -3.07
C SER A 9 -15.01 -5.13 -1.86
N VAL A 10 -15.58 -6.29 -1.49
CA VAL A 10 -16.39 -6.45 -0.28
C VAL A 10 -15.55 -6.22 0.97
N PHE A 11 -14.31 -6.71 1.00
CA PHE A 11 -13.41 -6.47 2.13
C PHE A 11 -13.15 -4.97 2.34
N ILE A 12 -12.86 -4.21 1.29
CA ILE A 12 -12.68 -2.75 1.37
C ILE A 12 -13.97 -2.06 1.85
N ALA A 13 -15.13 -2.43 1.29
CA ALA A 13 -16.41 -1.86 1.72
C ALA A 13 -16.68 -2.14 3.21
N LEU A 14 -16.47 -3.37 3.66
CA LEU A 14 -16.67 -3.80 5.03
C LEU A 14 -15.71 -3.10 6.00
N MET A 15 -14.44 -2.97 5.64
CA MET A 15 -13.47 -2.17 6.41
C MET A 15 -13.90 -0.70 6.50
N GLY A 16 -14.46 -0.14 5.42
CA GLY A 16 -15.09 1.18 5.42
C GLY A 16 -16.27 1.28 6.39
N VAL A 17 -17.18 0.31 6.41
CA VAL A 17 -18.32 0.27 7.36
C VAL A 17 -17.82 0.21 8.81
N ILE A 18 -16.90 -0.70 9.11
CA ILE A 18 -16.32 -0.84 10.45
C ILE A 18 -15.66 0.48 10.85
N ALA A 19 -14.84 1.08 9.98
CA ALA A 19 -14.19 2.35 10.27
C ALA A 19 -15.20 3.48 10.49
N TYR A 20 -16.26 3.58 9.69
CA TYR A 20 -17.32 4.59 9.83
C TYR A 20 -18.01 4.53 11.20
N ILE A 21 -18.23 3.32 11.70
CA ILE A 21 -18.89 3.06 12.99
C ILE A 21 -17.89 3.23 14.15
N VAL A 22 -16.72 2.63 14.08
CA VAL A 22 -15.82 2.51 15.24
C VAL A 22 -15.03 3.81 15.46
N THR A 23 -14.53 4.45 14.41
CA THR A 23 -13.63 5.62 14.56
C THR A 23 -14.23 6.80 15.33
N PRO A 24 -15.54 7.16 15.22
CA PRO A 24 -16.10 8.25 16.02
C PRO A 24 -16.24 7.91 17.51
N ARG A 25 -16.22 6.62 17.86
CA ARG A 25 -16.44 6.12 19.23
C ARG A 25 -15.14 5.97 20.01
N ILE A 26 -14.01 5.76 19.34
CA ILE A 26 -12.69 5.64 19.96
C ILE A 26 -11.91 6.94 19.86
N LYS A 27 -11.03 7.24 20.82
CA LYS A 27 -10.12 8.41 20.76
C LYS A 27 -9.11 8.27 19.60
N PRO A 28 -8.53 9.38 19.10
CA PRO A 28 -7.50 9.31 18.08
C PRO A 28 -6.36 8.40 18.54
N ASN A 29 -5.97 7.46 17.68
CA ASN A 29 -5.05 6.38 18.04
C ASN A 29 -4.20 5.94 16.82
N PRO A 30 -3.03 5.32 17.05
CA PRO A 30 -2.13 4.85 15.99
C PRO A 30 -2.64 3.66 15.19
N TRP A 31 -3.57 2.87 15.74
CA TRP A 31 -3.80 1.50 15.32
C TRP A 31 -4.97 1.35 14.36
N PHE A 32 -5.98 2.22 14.48
CA PHE A 32 -7.24 2.07 13.76
C PHE A 32 -7.68 3.39 13.10
N GLY A 33 -8.25 3.32 11.89
CA GLY A 33 -8.75 4.49 11.14
C GLY A 33 -7.77 5.13 10.16
N PHE A 34 -8.13 6.29 9.62
CA PHE A 34 -7.31 7.16 8.79
C PHE A 34 -6.48 8.09 9.66
N ARG A 35 -5.15 7.96 9.56
CA ARG A 35 -4.17 8.43 10.55
C ARG A 35 -3.17 9.40 9.93
N VAL A 36 -3.71 10.52 9.45
CA VAL A 36 -2.95 11.70 9.00
C VAL A 36 -2.71 12.61 10.21
N GLY A 37 -1.57 13.32 10.26
CA GLY A 37 -1.13 14.08 11.44
C GLY A 37 -2.22 14.91 12.10
N TYR A 38 -2.98 15.68 11.32
CA TYR A 38 -4.09 16.50 11.81
C TYR A 38 -5.20 15.71 12.51
N THR A 39 -5.52 14.52 12.01
CA THR A 39 -6.54 13.63 12.63
C THR A 39 -6.11 13.11 14.00
N LEU A 40 -4.80 13.06 14.30
CA LEU A 40 -4.32 12.58 15.59
C LEU A 40 -4.22 13.69 16.64
N VAL A 41 -4.14 14.94 16.18
CA VAL A 41 -4.06 16.12 17.04
C VAL A 41 -5.45 16.51 17.52
N ASP A 42 -6.39 16.69 16.60
CA ASP A 42 -7.72 17.23 16.87
C ASP A 42 -8.85 16.20 16.77
N ARG A 43 -9.80 16.25 17.72
CA ARG A 43 -10.90 15.29 17.83
C ARG A 43 -11.95 15.48 16.74
N GLU A 44 -12.24 16.71 16.36
CA GLU A 44 -13.24 17.01 15.34
C GLU A 44 -12.72 16.58 13.96
N VAL A 45 -11.45 16.92 13.66
CA VAL A 45 -10.76 16.49 12.43
C VAL A 45 -10.67 14.97 12.37
N TRP A 46 -10.38 14.29 13.48
CA TRP A 46 -10.43 12.81 13.57
C TRP A 46 -11.78 12.25 13.11
N VAL A 47 -12.87 12.71 13.73
CA VAL A 47 -14.20 12.15 13.50
C VAL A 47 -14.66 12.41 12.07
N LYS A 48 -14.54 13.65 11.60
CA LYS A 48 -14.98 14.05 10.26
C LYS A 48 -14.12 13.42 9.17
N GLY A 49 -12.79 13.44 9.33
CA GLY A 49 -11.84 12.84 8.39
C GLY A 49 -12.02 11.32 8.23
N ASN A 50 -12.16 10.60 9.34
CA ASN A 50 -12.41 9.17 9.30
C ASN A 50 -13.77 8.83 8.70
N LYS A 51 -14.83 9.57 9.03
CA LYS A 51 -16.15 9.37 8.40
C LYS A 51 -16.09 9.60 6.88
N PHE A 52 -15.33 10.60 6.43
CA PHE A 52 -15.21 10.92 5.00
C PHE A 52 -14.54 9.79 4.22
N ILE A 53 -13.33 9.38 4.59
CA ILE A 53 -12.63 8.28 3.89
C ILE A 53 -13.37 6.95 4.00
N SER A 54 -14.03 6.69 5.13
CA SER A 54 -14.85 5.48 5.30
C SER A 54 -15.99 5.44 4.28
N LYS A 55 -16.68 6.57 4.05
CA LYS A 55 -17.72 6.66 3.01
C LYS A 55 -17.15 6.43 1.61
N LEU A 56 -15.98 6.99 1.30
CA LEU A 56 -15.31 6.77 0.03
C LEU A 56 -15.04 5.28 -0.20
N PHE A 57 -14.44 4.59 0.77
CA PHE A 57 -14.15 3.16 0.66
C PHE A 57 -15.40 2.27 0.64
N ILE A 58 -16.48 2.66 1.33
CA ILE A 58 -17.77 1.96 1.20
C ILE A 58 -18.29 2.07 -0.24
N ILE A 59 -18.33 3.29 -0.80
CA ILE A 59 -18.83 3.52 -2.16
C ILE A 59 -17.94 2.81 -3.18
N ASP A 60 -16.63 2.98 -3.08
CA ASP A 60 -15.63 2.37 -3.96
C ASP A 60 -15.73 0.85 -3.94
N GLY A 61 -15.73 0.24 -2.75
CA GLY A 61 -15.88 -1.20 -2.61
C GLY A 61 -17.23 -1.74 -3.14
N LEU A 62 -18.33 -1.01 -2.96
CA LEU A 62 -19.63 -1.41 -3.54
C LEU A 62 -19.65 -1.31 -5.06
N VAL A 63 -19.09 -0.24 -5.62
CA VAL A 63 -18.99 -0.05 -7.09
C VAL A 63 -18.19 -1.18 -7.70
N PHE A 64 -17.00 -1.48 -7.17
CA PHE A 64 -16.16 -2.54 -7.71
C PHE A 64 -16.70 -3.95 -7.42
N ALA A 65 -17.42 -4.16 -6.32
CA ALA A 65 -18.13 -5.41 -6.10
C ALA A 65 -19.18 -5.65 -7.19
N ILE A 66 -19.95 -4.63 -7.58
CA ILE A 66 -20.92 -4.74 -8.66
C ILE A 66 -20.21 -4.95 -10.01
N LEU A 67 -19.18 -4.15 -10.31
CA LEU A 67 -18.40 -4.27 -11.55
C LEU A 67 -17.78 -5.66 -11.71
N SER A 68 -17.39 -6.31 -10.61
CA SER A 68 -16.83 -7.66 -10.66
C SER A 68 -17.78 -8.69 -11.30
N PHE A 69 -19.10 -8.53 -11.15
CA PHE A 69 -20.09 -9.41 -11.78
C PHE A 69 -20.48 -8.98 -13.19
N LEU A 70 -20.33 -7.71 -13.53
CA LEU A 70 -20.74 -7.16 -14.83
C LEU A 70 -19.66 -7.32 -15.91
N LEU A 71 -18.39 -7.36 -15.49
CA LEU A 71 -17.27 -7.42 -16.42
C LEU A 71 -16.91 -8.87 -16.77
N PRO A 72 -16.59 -9.17 -18.04
CA PRO A 72 -16.11 -10.48 -18.45
C PRO A 72 -14.73 -10.75 -17.85
N GLU A 73 -14.35 -12.03 -17.73
CA GLU A 73 -13.07 -12.42 -17.09
C GLU A 73 -11.84 -11.83 -17.81
N GLU A 74 -11.94 -11.60 -19.11
CA GLU A 74 -10.91 -10.95 -19.94
C GLU A 74 -10.61 -9.51 -19.48
N SER A 75 -11.53 -8.86 -18.78
CA SER A 75 -11.38 -7.50 -18.26
C SER A 75 -10.67 -7.44 -16.90
N LEU A 76 -10.13 -8.55 -16.37
CA LEU A 76 -9.50 -8.57 -15.04
C LEU A 76 -8.40 -7.51 -14.90
N LEU A 77 -7.51 -7.40 -15.89
CA LEU A 77 -6.41 -6.46 -15.82
C LEU A 77 -6.92 -5.02 -15.69
N SER A 78 -7.84 -4.62 -16.56
CA SER A 78 -8.47 -3.30 -16.51
C SER A 78 -9.21 -3.07 -15.19
N PHE A 79 -9.90 -4.09 -14.68
CA PHE A 79 -10.57 -4.03 -13.37
C PHE A 79 -9.58 -3.74 -12.24
N LEU A 80 -8.46 -4.47 -12.16
CA LEU A 80 -7.46 -4.30 -11.10
C LEU A 80 -6.78 -2.93 -11.18
N ILE A 81 -6.43 -2.47 -12.38
CA ILE A 81 -5.84 -1.14 -12.61
C ILE A 81 -6.80 -0.05 -12.13
N LEU A 82 -8.06 -0.11 -12.55
CA LEU A 82 -9.07 0.89 -12.18
C LEU A 82 -9.34 0.89 -10.68
N PHE A 83 -9.37 -0.29 -10.07
CA PHE A 83 -9.56 -0.45 -8.62
C PHE A 83 -8.41 0.18 -7.84
N GLU A 84 -7.16 -0.06 -8.25
CA GLU A 84 -6.02 0.53 -7.57
C GLU A 84 -5.98 2.05 -7.74
N ILE A 85 -6.22 2.55 -8.96
CA ILE A 85 -6.32 3.99 -9.23
C ILE A 85 -7.44 4.63 -8.39
N SER A 86 -8.58 3.97 -8.23
CA SER A 86 -9.69 4.50 -7.44
C SER A 86 -9.37 4.56 -5.94
N VAL A 87 -8.69 3.54 -5.41
CA VAL A 87 -8.20 3.53 -4.01
C VAL A 87 -7.19 4.66 -3.77
N ILE A 88 -6.28 4.88 -4.72
CA ILE A 88 -5.31 5.99 -4.67
C ILE A 88 -6.07 7.33 -4.69
N ALA A 89 -7.01 7.49 -5.61
CA ALA A 89 -7.82 8.70 -5.72
C ALA A 89 -8.63 8.98 -4.45
N CYS A 90 -9.26 7.96 -3.88
CA CYS A 90 -9.99 8.05 -2.60
C CYS A 90 -9.06 8.50 -1.46
N THR A 91 -7.85 7.95 -1.40
CA THR A 91 -6.85 8.31 -0.38
C THR A 91 -6.38 9.75 -0.54
N ILE A 92 -6.07 10.18 -1.77
CA ILE A 92 -5.69 11.57 -2.07
C ILE A 92 -6.84 12.52 -1.72
N ALA A 93 -8.06 12.22 -2.13
CA ALA A 93 -9.24 13.02 -1.80
C ALA A 93 -9.43 13.15 -0.29
N ALA A 94 -9.23 12.07 0.47
CA ALA A 94 -9.29 12.09 1.93
C ALA A 94 -8.19 12.94 2.57
N ILE A 95 -6.96 12.88 2.05
CA ILE A 95 -5.85 13.73 2.50
C ILE A 95 -6.20 15.20 2.26
N LEU A 96 -6.63 15.55 1.05
CA LEU A 96 -6.99 16.93 0.70
C LEU A 96 -8.17 17.45 1.53
N TYR A 97 -9.19 16.61 1.75
CA TYR A 97 -10.32 16.95 2.62
C TYR A 97 -9.85 17.25 4.05
N VAL A 98 -9.00 16.38 4.62
CA VAL A 98 -8.49 16.55 5.99
C VAL A 98 -7.58 17.77 6.11
N ASP A 99 -6.74 18.06 5.12
CA ASP A 99 -5.88 19.25 5.09
C ASP A 99 -6.74 20.53 5.16
N ASN A 100 -7.72 20.66 4.26
CA ASN A 100 -8.67 21.77 4.25
C ASN A 100 -9.52 21.86 5.53
N LEU A 101 -9.94 20.71 6.08
CA LEU A 101 -10.71 20.67 7.32
C LEU A 101 -9.85 21.11 8.51
N ALA A 102 -8.59 20.67 8.56
CA ALA A 102 -7.66 21.04 9.61
C ALA A 102 -7.41 22.55 9.60
N GLU A 103 -7.26 23.18 8.43
CA GLU A 103 -7.13 24.63 8.32
C GLU A 103 -8.35 25.38 8.87
N LYS A 104 -9.56 24.87 8.60
CA LYS A 104 -10.81 25.47 9.07
C LYS A 104 -11.03 25.31 10.58
N VAL A 105 -10.72 24.12 11.11
CA VAL A 105 -10.95 23.78 12.53
C VAL A 105 -9.87 24.38 13.42
N THR A 106 -8.60 24.33 12.99
CA THR A 106 -7.50 24.89 13.78
C THR A 106 -7.38 26.41 13.62
N GLY A 107 -8.03 26.98 12.60
CA GLY A 107 -8.19 28.41 12.37
C GLY A 107 -6.88 29.17 12.50
N ARG A 108 -6.14 29.42 11.41
CA ARG A 108 -5.07 30.42 11.45
C ARG A 108 -5.63 31.76 11.96
N LYS A 109 -5.45 32.08 13.25
CA LYS A 109 -4.74 33.29 13.61
C LYS A 109 -3.26 32.94 13.43
N PRO A 110 -2.49 33.64 12.58
CA PRO A 110 -1.04 33.58 12.71
C PRO A 110 -0.75 34.06 14.14
N SER A 111 -0.12 33.26 14.98
CA SER A 111 0.42 33.81 16.22
C SER A 111 1.39 34.91 15.82
N GLU A 112 1.14 36.15 16.27
CA GLU A 112 2.12 37.24 16.14
C GLU A 112 3.45 36.85 16.81
N GLU A 113 3.41 35.92 17.76
CA GLU A 113 4.57 35.14 18.17
C GLU A 113 4.75 33.92 17.25
N SER A 114 5.36 34.16 16.10
CA SER A 114 6.06 33.13 15.33
C SER A 114 7.29 32.67 16.14
N SER A 115 7.07 31.95 17.24
CA SER A 115 8.15 31.33 18.01
C SER A 115 8.73 30.19 17.18
N LYS A 116 9.73 30.49 16.36
CA LYS A 116 10.73 29.54 15.79
C LYS A 116 10.18 28.13 15.51
N ILE A 117 9.09 27.99 14.78
CA ILE A 117 8.62 26.65 14.37
C ILE A 117 9.56 26.21 13.25
N THR A 118 10.58 25.42 13.59
CA THR A 118 11.40 24.76 12.58
C THR A 118 10.47 23.90 11.73
N PRO A 119 10.42 24.11 10.40
CA PRO A 119 9.55 23.32 9.54
C PRO A 119 9.96 21.85 9.68
N ILE A 120 9.00 20.99 9.99
CA ILE A 120 9.21 19.54 9.99
C ILE A 120 9.62 19.17 8.57
N ARG A 121 10.85 18.70 8.39
CA ARG A 121 11.38 18.28 7.10
C ARG A 121 11.72 16.80 7.15
N LEU A 122 11.50 16.12 6.03
CA LEU A 122 12.00 14.77 5.84
C LEU A 122 13.54 14.78 5.89
N ASP A 123 14.14 13.86 6.65
CA ASP A 123 15.61 13.73 6.72
C ASP A 123 16.17 13.48 5.31
N PRO A 124 17.08 14.33 4.80
CA PRO A 124 17.67 14.17 3.46
C PRO A 124 18.30 12.79 3.23
N ARG A 125 18.78 12.11 4.28
CA ARG A 125 19.36 10.77 4.18
C ARG A 125 18.36 9.70 3.75
N THR A 126 17.05 9.98 3.82
CA THR A 126 16.00 9.07 3.35
C THR A 126 15.95 8.93 1.84
N ILE A 127 16.59 9.81 1.07
CA ILE A 127 16.64 9.72 -0.40
C ILE A 127 17.27 8.43 -0.91
N LYS A 128 18.10 7.77 -0.09
CA LYS A 128 18.67 6.46 -0.44
C LYS A 128 17.61 5.37 -0.60
N TYR A 129 16.49 5.44 0.13
CA TYR A 129 15.45 4.42 0.07
C TYR A 129 14.76 4.35 -1.29
N PRO A 130 14.18 5.45 -1.84
CA PRO A 130 13.62 5.39 -3.18
C PRO A 130 14.70 5.05 -4.21
N ILE A 131 15.93 5.55 -4.12
CA ILE A 131 17.00 5.18 -5.07
C ILE A 131 17.23 3.65 -5.09
N VAL A 132 17.41 3.05 -3.93
CA VAL A 132 17.64 1.60 -3.81
C VAL A 132 16.42 0.82 -4.32
N LEU A 133 15.21 1.22 -3.93
CA LEU A 133 13.98 0.56 -4.39
C LEU A 133 13.76 0.74 -5.90
N SER A 134 14.12 1.88 -6.48
CA SER A 134 14.12 2.09 -7.94
C SER A 134 15.05 1.11 -8.64
N ILE A 135 16.26 0.89 -8.11
CA ILE A 135 17.22 -0.06 -8.68
C ILE A 135 16.62 -1.47 -8.66
N PHE A 136 16.12 -1.93 -7.50
CA PHE A 136 15.51 -3.25 -7.41
C PHE A 136 14.27 -3.40 -8.30
N TYR A 137 13.41 -2.37 -8.36
CA TYR A 137 12.27 -2.32 -9.26
C TYR A 137 12.69 -2.47 -10.73
N LEU A 138 13.69 -1.70 -11.17
CA LEU A 138 14.20 -1.75 -12.55
C LEU A 138 14.88 -3.08 -12.87
N VAL A 139 15.60 -3.68 -11.91
CA VAL A 139 16.21 -5.01 -12.06
C VAL A 139 15.13 -6.07 -12.24
N LEU A 140 14.11 -6.09 -11.38
CA LEU A 140 13.02 -7.06 -11.50
C LEU A 140 12.23 -6.85 -12.80
N LEU A 141 11.90 -5.60 -13.14
CA LEU A 141 11.21 -5.26 -14.38
C LEU A 141 11.99 -5.72 -15.61
N SER A 142 13.29 -5.41 -15.66
CA SER A 142 14.17 -5.82 -16.77
C SER A 142 14.29 -7.34 -16.85
N THR A 143 14.33 -8.03 -15.71
CA THR A 143 14.34 -9.50 -15.66
C THR A 143 13.08 -10.07 -16.29
N VAL A 144 11.90 -9.57 -15.93
CA VAL A 144 10.62 -10.03 -16.49
C VAL A 144 10.58 -9.80 -18.01
N LEU A 145 10.92 -8.59 -18.46
CA LEU A 145 10.89 -8.22 -19.88
C LEU A 145 11.90 -9.01 -20.72
N TYR A 146 13.08 -9.29 -20.16
CA TYR A 146 14.10 -10.07 -20.84
C TYR A 146 13.72 -11.55 -20.94
N THR A 147 13.17 -12.12 -19.88
CA THR A 147 12.97 -13.57 -19.77
C THR A 147 11.59 -14.07 -20.20
N VAL A 148 10.57 -13.21 -20.32
CA VAL A 148 9.22 -13.62 -20.75
C VAL A 148 9.21 -14.36 -22.10
N ASN A 149 10.04 -13.93 -23.05
CA ASN A 149 10.11 -14.53 -24.38
C ASN A 149 10.79 -15.91 -24.38
N LEU A 150 11.43 -16.31 -23.28
CA LEU A 150 12.02 -17.64 -23.10
C LEU A 150 10.99 -18.68 -22.66
N LEU A 151 9.82 -18.24 -22.19
CA LEU A 151 8.76 -19.12 -21.72
C LEU A 151 7.89 -19.64 -22.88
N PRO A 152 7.26 -20.82 -22.74
CA PRO A 152 6.23 -21.30 -23.68
C PRO A 152 5.04 -20.32 -23.77
N ASP A 153 4.26 -20.40 -24.86
CA ASP A 153 3.11 -19.50 -25.04
C ASP A 153 2.07 -19.63 -23.91
N THR A 154 1.85 -20.84 -23.40
CA THR A 154 1.00 -21.11 -22.23
C THR A 154 1.85 -21.54 -21.05
N ILE A 155 1.70 -20.87 -19.91
CA ILE A 155 2.46 -21.10 -18.68
C ILE A 155 1.55 -21.32 -17.48
N ALA A 156 2.02 -22.12 -16.51
CA ALA A 156 1.43 -22.20 -15.19
C ALA A 156 1.71 -20.90 -14.42
N VAL A 157 0.67 -20.23 -13.92
CA VAL A 157 0.78 -18.92 -13.26
C VAL A 157 0.30 -18.94 -11.80
N HIS A 158 -0.37 -20.01 -11.39
CA HIS A 158 -0.80 -20.24 -10.01
C HIS A 158 -0.58 -21.70 -9.66
N PHE A 159 -0.27 -21.92 -8.38
CA PHE A 159 0.03 -23.21 -7.81
C PHE A 159 -0.68 -23.33 -6.48
N ASN A 160 -1.18 -24.53 -6.17
CA ASN A 160 -1.69 -24.81 -4.85
C ASN A 160 -0.55 -24.93 -3.81
N ILE A 161 -0.89 -25.13 -2.53
CA ILE A 161 0.10 -25.23 -1.44
C ILE A 161 1.12 -26.37 -1.61
N TRP A 162 0.79 -27.37 -2.42
CA TRP A 162 1.63 -28.52 -2.73
C TRP A 162 2.52 -28.28 -3.96
N GLY A 163 2.43 -27.11 -4.58
CA GLY A 163 3.18 -26.74 -5.78
C GLY A 163 2.61 -27.31 -7.08
N VAL A 164 1.40 -27.87 -7.07
CA VAL A 164 0.76 -28.37 -8.29
C VAL A 164 0.09 -27.20 -9.02
N PRO A 165 0.33 -27.01 -10.33
CA PRO A 165 -0.38 -25.99 -11.10
C PRO A 165 -1.89 -26.19 -11.06
N ASP A 166 -2.61 -25.10 -10.81
CA ASP A 166 -4.08 -25.07 -10.84
C ASP A 166 -4.63 -23.92 -11.69
N ARG A 167 -3.75 -23.07 -12.26
CA ARG A 167 -4.11 -22.06 -13.26
C ARG A 167 -3.00 -21.87 -14.29
N TYR A 168 -3.42 -21.73 -15.54
CA TYR A 168 -2.56 -21.44 -16.68
C TYR A 168 -2.98 -20.13 -17.35
N ASP A 169 -2.04 -19.47 -18.01
CA ASP A 169 -2.28 -18.24 -18.76
C ASP A 169 -1.29 -18.10 -19.94
N SER A 170 -1.55 -17.16 -20.84
CA SER A 170 -0.59 -16.73 -21.84
C SER A 170 0.62 -16.06 -21.18
N ARG A 171 1.84 -16.35 -21.67
CA ARG A 171 3.06 -15.68 -21.16
C ARG A 171 3.00 -14.16 -21.25
N LEU A 172 2.36 -13.63 -22.29
CA LEU A 172 2.25 -12.19 -22.53
C LEU A 172 1.20 -11.55 -21.60
N GLU A 173 0.08 -12.22 -21.38
CA GLU A 173 -0.96 -11.73 -20.46
C GLU A 173 -0.46 -11.77 -19.01
N PHE A 174 0.24 -12.83 -18.62
CA PHE A 174 0.91 -12.91 -17.34
C PHE A 174 1.92 -11.78 -17.14
N ALA A 175 2.85 -11.59 -18.09
CA ALA A 175 3.87 -10.56 -17.97
C ALA A 175 3.27 -9.16 -17.93
N LYS A 176 2.25 -8.89 -18.75
CA LYS A 176 1.51 -7.62 -18.74
C LYS A 176 0.88 -7.38 -17.36
N LEU A 177 0.12 -8.35 -16.83
CA LEU A 177 -0.48 -8.25 -15.50
C LEU A 177 0.56 -8.03 -14.40
N PHE A 178 1.62 -8.84 -14.39
CA PHE A 178 2.68 -8.77 -13.39
C PHE A 178 3.40 -7.41 -13.42
N VAL A 179 3.82 -6.95 -14.60
CA VAL A 179 4.48 -5.65 -14.78
C VAL A 179 3.56 -4.52 -14.37
N THR A 180 2.28 -4.56 -14.77
CA THR A 180 1.35 -3.49 -14.45
C THR A 180 1.11 -3.37 -12.95
N VAL A 181 0.76 -4.47 -12.27
CA VAL A 181 0.52 -4.46 -10.81
C VAL A 181 1.78 -4.00 -10.07
N PHE A 182 2.94 -4.55 -10.44
CA PHE A 182 4.20 -4.17 -9.81
C PHE A 182 4.57 -2.68 -10.03
N SER A 183 4.26 -2.14 -11.22
CA SER A 183 4.48 -0.72 -11.54
C SER A 183 3.54 0.20 -10.77
N LEU A 184 2.28 -0.20 -10.58
CA LEU A 184 1.30 0.55 -9.80
C LEU A 184 1.67 0.58 -8.31
N ASP A 185 2.05 -0.56 -7.73
CA ASP A 185 2.58 -0.64 -6.36
C ASP A 185 3.77 0.31 -6.18
N TYR A 186 4.73 0.28 -7.12
CA TYR A 186 5.89 1.16 -7.08
C TYR A 186 5.51 2.64 -7.23
N ALA A 187 4.56 2.96 -8.10
CA ALA A 187 4.03 4.32 -8.24
C ALA A 187 3.37 4.80 -6.93
N PHE A 188 2.61 3.92 -6.26
CA PHE A 188 1.98 4.19 -4.98
C PHE A 188 3.02 4.55 -3.90
N TYR A 189 4.12 3.80 -3.82
CA TYR A 189 5.25 4.15 -2.96
C TYR A 189 5.80 5.55 -3.24
N MET A 190 6.04 5.88 -4.52
CA MET A 190 6.60 7.18 -4.92
C MET A 190 5.66 8.33 -4.57
N VAL A 191 4.35 8.17 -4.75
CA VAL A 191 3.34 9.16 -4.33
C VAL A 191 3.49 9.48 -2.84
N PHE A 192 3.58 8.47 -1.98
CA PHE A 192 3.74 8.68 -0.53
C PHE A 192 5.10 9.28 -0.17
N TYR A 193 6.17 8.87 -0.85
CA TYR A 193 7.49 9.48 -0.65
C TYR A 193 7.48 10.98 -1.00
N PHE A 194 6.90 11.36 -2.13
CA PHE A 194 6.80 12.77 -2.53
C PHE A 194 5.85 13.55 -1.62
N LEU A 195 4.73 12.97 -1.20
CA LEU A 195 3.86 13.58 -0.20
C LEU A 195 4.62 13.84 1.10
N ALA A 196 5.46 12.92 1.55
CA ALA A 196 6.26 13.11 2.76
C ALA A 196 7.35 14.17 2.58
N LYS A 197 7.91 14.30 1.39
CA LYS A 197 8.91 15.32 1.05
C LYS A 197 8.30 16.73 1.00
N TYR A 198 7.13 16.89 0.36
CA TYR A 198 6.53 18.20 0.09
C TYR A 198 5.48 18.63 1.12
N LYS A 199 4.76 17.67 1.74
CA LYS A 199 3.76 17.90 2.79
C LYS A 199 4.02 17.00 4.01
N PRO A 200 5.18 17.13 4.68
CA PRO A 200 5.62 16.24 5.77
C PRO A 200 4.65 16.19 6.96
N LEU A 201 3.92 17.27 7.22
CA LEU A 201 2.90 17.38 8.29
C LEU A 201 1.79 16.31 8.19
N ILE A 202 1.49 15.83 6.98
CA ILE A 202 0.51 14.76 6.75
C ILE A 202 0.91 13.49 7.52
N PHE A 203 2.20 13.18 7.61
CA PHE A 203 2.69 11.95 8.23
C PHE A 203 3.28 12.15 9.62
N TYR A 204 3.31 13.40 10.11
CA TYR A 204 3.84 13.70 11.43
C TYR A 204 2.85 13.29 12.53
N ARG A 205 3.30 12.47 13.48
CA ARG A 205 2.46 11.91 14.55
C ARG A 205 3.05 12.22 15.94
N PRO A 206 2.83 13.41 16.50
CA PRO A 206 3.47 13.83 17.74
C PRO A 206 3.12 12.94 18.93
N LYS A 207 1.85 12.51 19.05
CA LYS A 207 1.38 11.64 20.15
C LYS A 207 1.95 10.22 20.12
N LEU A 208 2.70 9.85 19.08
CA LEU A 208 3.22 8.50 18.87
C LEU A 208 4.73 8.43 18.76
N GLY A 209 5.41 9.57 18.86
CA GLY A 209 6.84 9.67 18.55
C GLY A 209 7.18 9.41 17.08
N PHE A 210 6.19 9.23 16.20
CA PHE A 210 6.43 8.90 14.80
C PHE A 210 6.67 10.18 13.98
N SER A 211 7.92 10.39 13.57
CA SER A 211 8.26 11.46 12.61
C SER A 211 7.92 11.04 11.17
N THR A 212 7.83 12.02 10.27
CA THR A 212 7.70 11.76 8.82
C THR A 212 8.83 10.86 8.30
N THR A 213 10.05 11.02 8.84
CA THR A 213 11.21 10.19 8.51
C THR A 213 11.01 8.73 8.92
N GLU A 214 10.44 8.49 10.10
CA GLU A 214 10.15 7.15 10.62
C GLU A 214 9.10 6.45 9.78
N PHE A 215 8.04 7.19 9.40
CA PHE A 215 7.02 6.71 8.49
C PHE A 215 7.63 6.28 7.14
N ILE A 216 8.52 7.09 6.57
CA ILE A 216 9.19 6.73 5.30
C ILE A 216 10.10 5.52 5.42
N LYS A 217 10.79 5.33 6.55
CA LYS A 217 11.57 4.09 6.79
C LYS A 217 10.67 2.86 6.84
N LEU A 218 9.55 2.92 7.57
CA LEU A 218 8.59 1.83 7.65
C LEU A 218 7.97 1.54 6.28
N LEU A 219 7.54 2.58 5.56
CA LEU A 219 6.99 2.46 4.21
C LEU A 219 8.00 1.80 3.27
N SER A 220 9.25 2.26 3.28
CA SER A 220 10.33 1.70 2.45
C SER A 220 10.63 0.23 2.80
N LEU A 221 10.53 -0.15 4.07
CA LEU A 221 10.66 -1.54 4.51
C LEU A 221 9.53 -2.41 3.95
N ILE A 222 8.28 -1.95 4.07
CA ILE A 222 7.11 -2.67 3.55
C ILE A 222 7.24 -2.87 2.04
N PHE A 223 7.60 -1.82 1.29
CA PHE A 223 7.80 -1.92 -0.16
C PHE A 223 8.99 -2.77 -0.55
N GLY A 224 10.09 -2.72 0.21
CA GLY A 224 11.21 -3.64 0.01
C GLY A 224 10.80 -5.09 0.15
N LEU A 225 9.97 -5.41 1.16
CA LEU A 225 9.41 -6.76 1.34
C LEU A 225 8.45 -7.15 0.20
N ILE A 226 7.61 -6.22 -0.27
CA ILE A 226 6.74 -6.46 -1.45
C ILE A 226 7.59 -6.78 -2.69
N ILE A 227 8.65 -6.02 -2.98
CA ILE A 227 9.55 -6.29 -4.11
C ILE A 227 10.19 -7.68 -3.99
N ILE A 228 10.62 -8.08 -2.79
CA ILE A 228 11.18 -9.42 -2.54
C ILE A 228 10.13 -10.49 -2.82
N ILE A 229 8.91 -10.33 -2.30
CA ILE A 229 7.80 -11.27 -2.52
C ILE A 229 7.49 -11.38 -4.01
N MET A 230 7.41 -10.25 -4.72
CA MET A 230 7.17 -10.23 -6.17
C MET A 230 8.29 -10.93 -6.95
N GLY A 231 9.55 -10.70 -6.56
CA GLY A 231 10.69 -11.40 -7.16
C GLY A 231 10.63 -12.91 -6.93
N VAL A 232 10.26 -13.36 -5.73
CA VAL A 232 10.09 -14.79 -5.41
C VAL A 232 8.92 -15.41 -6.18
N ILE A 233 7.78 -14.71 -6.26
CA ILE A 233 6.62 -15.14 -7.06
C ILE A 233 7.05 -15.33 -8.52
N TYR A 234 7.72 -14.34 -9.10
CA TYR A 234 8.21 -14.43 -10.47
C TYR A 234 9.19 -15.58 -10.67
N ALA A 235 10.14 -15.76 -9.74
CA ALA A 235 11.11 -16.85 -9.80
C ALA A 235 10.43 -18.23 -9.75
N ILE A 236 9.41 -18.42 -8.91
CA ILE A 236 8.64 -19.65 -8.84
C ILE A 236 7.93 -19.93 -10.18
N VAL A 237 7.22 -18.94 -10.72
CA VAL A 237 6.54 -19.08 -12.02
C VAL A 237 7.56 -19.38 -13.13
N PHE A 238 8.63 -18.60 -13.23
CA PHE A 238 9.63 -18.76 -14.27
C PHE A 238 10.31 -20.13 -14.20
N THR A 239 10.84 -20.52 -13.03
CA THR A 239 11.62 -21.75 -12.88
C THR A 239 10.77 -23.00 -13.09
N TYR A 240 9.51 -23.02 -12.64
CA TYR A 240 8.61 -24.12 -12.91
C TYR A 240 8.34 -24.28 -14.40
N ASN A 241 8.03 -23.20 -15.11
CA ASN A 241 7.70 -23.26 -16.53
C ASN A 241 8.92 -23.53 -17.42
N PHE A 242 10.12 -23.18 -16.96
CA PHE A 242 11.35 -23.39 -17.70
C PHE A 242 11.96 -24.79 -17.47
N TYR A 243 12.00 -25.26 -16.21
CA TYR A 243 12.65 -26.52 -15.83
C TYR A 243 11.68 -27.68 -15.57
N GLY A 244 10.39 -27.40 -15.36
CA GLY A 244 9.38 -28.39 -15.00
C GLY A 244 9.31 -28.75 -13.51
N TYR A 245 10.07 -28.06 -12.64
CA TYR A 245 10.02 -28.26 -11.19
C TYR A 245 10.27 -26.96 -10.40
N HIS A 246 9.84 -26.95 -9.13
CA HIS A 246 10.03 -25.81 -8.23
C HIS A 246 11.44 -25.81 -7.63
N ILE A 247 12.22 -24.76 -7.87
CA ILE A 247 13.48 -24.51 -7.15
C ILE A 247 13.19 -24.00 -5.72
N ILE A 248 12.13 -23.20 -5.59
CA ILE A 248 11.65 -22.66 -4.31
C ILE A 248 10.28 -23.27 -4.05
N PRO A 249 10.08 -23.98 -2.92
CA PRO A 249 8.77 -24.50 -2.57
C PRO A 249 7.73 -23.38 -2.44
N VAL A 250 6.53 -23.57 -3.01
CA VAL A 250 5.47 -22.54 -3.05
C VAL A 250 5.07 -22.07 -1.65
N TYR A 251 5.13 -22.95 -0.65
CA TYR A 251 4.80 -22.58 0.74
C TYR A 251 5.73 -21.50 1.34
N CYS A 252 6.92 -21.27 0.76
CA CYS A 252 7.82 -20.20 1.18
C CYS A 252 7.20 -18.81 1.04
N ILE A 253 6.31 -18.59 0.07
CA ILE A 253 5.59 -17.32 -0.08
C ILE A 253 4.76 -17.02 1.18
N PHE A 254 4.09 -18.03 1.76
CA PHE A 254 3.29 -17.84 2.97
C PHE A 254 4.16 -17.43 4.16
N PHE A 255 5.35 -18.03 4.32
CA PHE A 255 6.29 -17.63 5.36
C PHE A 255 6.80 -16.20 5.17
N LEU A 256 7.03 -15.75 3.93
CA LEU A 256 7.40 -14.36 3.64
C LEU A 256 6.28 -13.38 3.99
N ILE A 257 5.03 -13.72 3.68
CA ILE A 257 3.86 -12.91 4.02
C ILE A 257 3.69 -12.83 5.55
N ILE A 258 3.74 -13.97 6.25
CA ILE A 258 3.64 -14.03 7.70
C ILE A 258 4.80 -13.25 8.35
N GLY A 259 6.02 -13.44 7.86
CA GLY A 259 7.21 -12.71 8.32
C GLY A 259 7.02 -11.20 8.17
N THR A 260 6.45 -10.74 7.05
CA THR A 260 6.14 -9.33 6.81
C THR A 260 5.13 -8.79 7.84
N ILE A 261 4.07 -9.57 8.12
CA ILE A 261 3.06 -9.21 9.12
C ILE A 261 3.66 -9.10 10.53
N ILE A 262 4.65 -9.95 10.87
CA ILE A 262 5.32 -9.95 12.19
C ILE A 262 6.36 -8.82 12.30
N ILE A 263 7.11 -8.55 11.23
CA ILE A 263 8.18 -7.52 11.22
C ILE A 263 7.60 -6.13 11.47
N ILE A 264 6.41 -5.82 10.93
CA ILE A 264 5.80 -4.49 11.03
C ILE A 264 5.57 -4.07 12.50
N PRO A 265 4.88 -4.85 13.36
CA PRO A 265 4.74 -4.55 14.78
C PRO A 265 6.06 -4.42 15.53
N ILE A 266 7.05 -5.30 15.27
CA ILE A 266 8.37 -5.26 15.92
C ILE A 266 9.10 -3.96 15.56
N PHE A 267 9.04 -3.56 14.30
CA PHE A 267 9.60 -2.30 13.84
C PHE A 267 8.94 -1.14 14.58
N ILE A 268 7.61 -1.11 14.67
CA ILE A 268 6.86 -0.07 15.37
C ILE A 268 7.23 0.00 16.87
N ASP A 269 7.35 -1.14 17.57
CA ASP A 269 7.73 -1.18 19.00
C ASP A 269 9.15 -0.65 19.23
N LYS A 270 10.10 -1.07 18.39
CA LYS A 270 11.49 -0.60 18.47
C LYS A 270 11.60 0.91 18.25
N MET A 271 10.75 1.46 17.38
CA MET A 271 10.70 2.89 17.10
C MET A 271 10.11 3.67 18.28
N ARG A 272 9.01 3.18 18.86
CA ARG A 272 8.39 3.76 20.06
C ARG A 272 9.38 3.88 21.23
N LYS A 273 10.14 2.82 21.51
CA LYS A 273 11.15 2.82 22.59
C LYS A 273 12.23 3.89 22.40
N ARG A 274 12.66 4.17 21.16
CA ARG A 274 13.67 5.23 20.93
C ARG A 274 13.17 6.63 21.26
N CYS A 275 11.87 6.88 21.19
CA CYS A 275 11.27 8.18 21.52
C CYS A 275 10.98 8.36 23.01
N GLU A 276 10.94 7.27 23.80
CA GLU A 276 10.73 7.35 25.25
C GLU A 276 12.05 7.60 26.02
N TYR A 277 13.22 7.37 25.40
CA TYR A 277 14.55 7.48 26.03
C TYR A 277 15.49 8.53 25.41
N GLY A 278 15.01 9.37 24.48
CA GLY A 278 15.79 10.42 23.83
C GLY A 278 15.04 11.74 23.79
#